data_AF-A0A1F3X6V8-F1
#
_entry.id   AF-A0A1F3X6V8-F1
#
_cell.length_a   1.000
_cell.length_b   1.000
_cell.length_c   1.000
_cell.angle_alpha   90.00
_cell.angle_beta   90.00
_cell.angle_gamma   90.00
#
_symmetry.space_group_name_H-M   'P 1'
#
loop_
_entity.id
_entity.type
_entity.pdbx_description
1 polymer ?
#
loop_
_entity_poly.entity_id
_entity_poly.type
_entity_poly.pdbx_seq_one_letter_code
_entity_poly.pdbx_strand_id
1 'polypeptide(L)'
;MSQEKIRERTLAIARGEYKPKRGEPKIWFTSIKSVAEVLSDENRALLHVIQDMKPESLKDLAEATGRKPSNLSRTLKTLAGYGFVELNRENKTVRPVAKATEFEILAA
;
A
#
# COMPACT_ATOMS: atom_id res chain seq x y z
N MET A 1 3.81 -5.89 -17.46
CA MET A 1 2.54 -5.58 -18.18
C MET A 1 2.55 -4.11 -18.57
N SER A 2 2.10 -3.76 -19.77
CA SER A 2 1.94 -2.33 -20.14
C SER A 2 0.79 -1.70 -19.35
N GLN A 3 0.83 -0.39 -19.16
CA GLN A 3 -0.23 0.39 -18.50
C GLN A 3 -1.61 0.14 -19.14
N GLU A 4 -1.64 0.05 -20.47
CA GLU A 4 -2.85 -0.23 -21.24
C GLU A 4 -3.50 -1.56 -20.84
N LYS A 5 -2.71 -2.63 -20.75
CA LYS A 5 -3.20 -3.96 -20.34
C LYS A 5 -3.69 -3.98 -18.89
N ILE A 6 -3.03 -3.23 -17.99
CA ILE A 6 -3.47 -3.10 -16.59
C ILE A 6 -4.83 -2.39 -16.54
N ARG A 7 -4.99 -1.32 -17.33
CA ARG A 7 -6.24 -0.57 -17.40
C ARG A 7 -7.38 -1.40 -17.98
N GLU A 8 -7.12 -2.12 -19.08
CA GLU A 8 -8.09 -3.00 -19.72
C GLU A 8 -8.60 -4.07 -18.75
N ARG A 9 -7.68 -4.77 -18.05
CA ARG A 9 -8.04 -5.77 -17.03
C ARG A 9 -8.88 -5.16 -15.91
N THR A 10 -8.49 -3.97 -15.42
CA THR A 10 -9.24 -3.28 -14.35
C THR A 10 -10.67 -2.94 -14.80
N LEU A 11 -10.86 -2.50 -16.04
CA LEU A 11 -12.18 -2.23 -16.59
C LEU A 11 -13.02 -3.52 -16.74
N ALA A 12 -12.42 -4.61 -17.23
CA ALA A 12 -13.09 -5.90 -17.34
C ALA A 12 -13.56 -6.45 -15.98
N ILE A 13 -12.77 -6.25 -14.92
CA ILE A 13 -13.17 -6.60 -13.54
C ILE A 13 -14.37 -5.77 -13.10
N ALA A 14 -14.29 -4.44 -13.28
CA ALA A 14 -15.37 -3.54 -12.87
C ALA A 14 -16.69 -3.82 -13.61
N ARG A 15 -16.62 -4.28 -14.88
CA ARG A 15 -17.78 -4.71 -15.68
C ARG A 15 -18.30 -6.11 -15.31
N GLY A 16 -17.55 -6.88 -14.51
CA GLY A 16 -17.88 -8.26 -14.17
C GLY A 16 -17.57 -9.28 -15.27
N GLU A 17 -16.96 -8.85 -16.38
CA GLU A 17 -16.51 -9.71 -17.48
C GLU A 17 -15.34 -10.60 -17.07
N TYR A 18 -14.56 -10.15 -16.09
CA TYR A 18 -13.43 -10.89 -15.55
C TYR A 18 -13.47 -10.96 -14.02
N LYS A 19 -13.35 -12.17 -13.46
CA LYS A 19 -13.24 -12.39 -12.02
C LYS A 19 -11.86 -12.99 -11.70
N PRO A 20 -10.98 -12.26 -11.00
CA PRO A 20 -9.65 -12.77 -10.64
C PRO A 20 -9.75 -14.04 -9.79
N LYS A 21 -8.91 -15.04 -10.10
CA LYS A 21 -8.79 -16.27 -9.31
C LYS A 21 -8.04 -16.02 -8.00
N ARG A 22 -8.20 -16.93 -7.04
CA ARG A 22 -7.64 -16.85 -5.68
C ARG A 22 -6.09 -16.78 -5.60
N GLY A 23 -5.37 -17.13 -6.66
CA GLY A 23 -3.90 -17.05 -6.71
C GLY A 23 -3.36 -16.04 -7.72
N GLU A 24 -4.23 -15.24 -8.35
CA GLU A 24 -3.75 -14.19 -9.24
C GLU A 24 -3.18 -13.03 -8.43
N PRO A 25 -2.16 -12.32 -8.97
CA PRO A 25 -1.68 -11.09 -8.37
C PRO A 25 -2.84 -10.15 -8.07
N LYS A 26 -2.78 -9.40 -6.97
CA LYS A 26 -3.81 -8.40 -6.65
C LYS A 26 -3.44 -7.01 -7.17
N ILE A 27 -2.15 -6.76 -7.31
CA ILE A 27 -1.56 -5.46 -7.64
C ILE A 27 -0.55 -5.68 -8.77
N TRP A 28 -0.57 -4.81 -9.77
CA TRP A 28 0.39 -4.82 -10.87
C TRP A 28 1.26 -3.57 -10.82
N PHE A 29 2.57 -3.78 -10.92
CA PHE A 29 3.54 -2.73 -11.13
C PHE A 29 4.02 -2.72 -12.58
N THR A 30 4.38 -1.55 -13.08
CA THR A 30 4.92 -1.38 -14.43
C THR A 30 6.39 -1.78 -14.54
N SER A 31 7.12 -1.82 -13.43
CA SER A 31 8.53 -2.19 -13.39
C SER A 31 8.95 -2.69 -12.01
N ILE A 32 10.03 -3.48 -11.97
CA ILE A 32 10.66 -3.92 -10.71
C ILE A 32 11.18 -2.74 -9.88
N LYS A 33 11.64 -1.67 -10.55
CA LYS A 33 12.08 -0.44 -9.90
C LYS A 33 10.94 0.18 -9.09
N SER A 34 9.75 0.25 -9.66
CA SER A 34 8.55 0.75 -8.96
C SER A 34 8.16 -0.11 -7.77
N VAL A 35 8.36 -1.44 -7.86
CA VAL A 35 8.15 -2.34 -6.71
C VAL A 35 9.15 -2.01 -5.60
N ALA A 36 10.43 -1.89 -5.93
CA ALA A 36 11.49 -1.62 -4.94
C ALA A 36 11.33 -0.25 -4.26
N GLU A 37 10.82 0.76 -4.96
CA GLU A 37 10.54 2.09 -4.38
C GLU A 37 9.36 2.05 -3.40
N VAL A 38 8.30 1.31 -3.72
CA VAL A 38 7.08 1.23 -2.90
C VAL A 38 7.25 0.27 -1.73
N LEU A 39 7.81 -0.91 -1.96
CA LEU A 39 8.09 -1.95 -0.97
C LEU A 39 9.56 -1.96 -0.54
N SER A 40 10.16 -0.77 -0.41
CA SER A 40 11.49 -0.62 0.16
C SER A 40 11.57 -1.16 1.59
N ASP A 41 12.76 -1.46 2.08
CA ASP A 41 12.93 -1.96 3.44
C ASP A 41 12.39 -0.98 4.49
N GLU A 42 12.54 0.33 4.28
CA GLU A 42 11.94 1.35 5.16
C GLU A 42 10.41 1.28 5.17
N ASN A 43 9.77 1.09 4.00
CA ASN A 43 8.32 1.04 3.93
C ASN A 43 7.77 -0.29 4.47
N ARG A 44 8.49 -1.39 4.27
CA ARG A 44 8.16 -2.69 4.86
C ARG A 44 8.28 -2.64 6.39
N ALA A 45 9.37 -2.06 6.92
CA ALA A 45 9.52 -1.83 8.35
C ALA A 45 8.41 -0.92 8.90
N LEU A 46 8.05 0.14 8.18
CA LEU A 46 6.92 1.01 8.55
C LEU A 46 5.61 0.22 8.66
N LEU A 47 5.32 -0.68 7.72
CA LEU A 47 4.11 -1.50 7.75
C LEU A 47 4.05 -2.42 8.98
N HIS A 48 5.18 -3.01 9.37
CA HIS A 48 5.28 -3.78 10.62
C HIS A 48 5.04 -2.91 11.85
N VAL A 49 5.67 -1.72 11.93
CA VAL A 49 5.43 -0.79 13.04
C VAL A 49 3.95 -0.42 13.15
N ILE A 50 3.28 -0.14 12.02
CA ILE A 50 1.84 0.17 12.03
C ILE A 50 1.01 -1.04 12.51
N GLN A 51 1.36 -2.25 12.09
CA GLN A 51 0.67 -3.48 12.49
C GLN A 51 0.81 -3.75 13.99
N ASP A 52 2.02 -3.59 14.54
CA ASP A 52 2.34 -3.94 15.92
C ASP A 52 1.89 -2.86 16.90
N MET A 53 2.20 -1.59 16.61
CA MET A 53 1.90 -0.46 17.49
C MET A 53 0.43 -0.04 17.42
N LYS A 54 -0.23 -0.23 16.27
CA LYS A 54 -1.60 0.25 16.00
C LYS A 54 -1.76 1.74 16.39
N PRO A 55 -0.97 2.64 15.78
CA PRO A 55 -0.97 4.05 16.15
C PRO A 55 -2.35 4.67 15.94
N GLU A 56 -2.81 5.47 16.89
CA GLU A 56 -4.11 6.14 16.81
C GLU A 56 -4.07 7.43 15.97
N SER A 57 -2.87 7.92 15.64
CA SER A 57 -2.68 9.07 14.77
C SER A 57 -1.37 9.03 13.97
N LEU A 58 -1.31 9.86 12.93
CA LEU A 58 -0.06 10.11 12.19
C LEU A 58 1.05 10.69 13.09
N LYS A 59 0.67 11.42 14.15
CA LYS A 59 1.64 12.01 15.08
C LYS A 59 2.31 10.91 15.91
N ASP A 60 1.54 9.97 16.44
CA ASP A 60 2.07 8.86 17.23
C ASP A 60 3.01 8.00 16.40
N LEU A 61 2.64 7.73 15.14
CA LEU A 61 3.49 7.01 14.20
C LEU A 61 4.79 7.78 13.87
N ALA A 62 4.72 9.11 13.74
CA ALA A 62 5.88 9.95 13.51
C ALA A 62 6.86 9.91 14.68
N GLU A 63 6.34 9.93 15.91
CA GLU A 63 7.13 9.84 17.13
C GLU A 63 7.82 8.47 17.25
N ALA A 64 7.07 7.39 17.03
CA ALA A 64 7.60 6.02 17.10
C ALA A 64 8.65 5.70 16.03
N THR A 65 8.53 6.30 14.84
CA THR A 65 9.45 6.04 13.72
C THR A 65 10.56 7.10 13.58
N GLY A 66 10.49 8.20 14.33
CA GLY A 66 11.40 9.34 14.18
C GLY A 66 11.29 10.06 12.82
N ARG A 67 10.27 9.76 12.01
CA ARG A 67 10.10 10.31 10.66
C ARG A 67 9.27 11.59 10.67
N LYS A 68 9.60 12.53 9.78
CA LYS A 68 8.80 13.77 9.62
C LYS A 68 7.36 13.43 9.21
N PRO A 69 6.32 14.03 9.83
CA PRO A 69 4.91 13.76 9.51
C PRO A 69 4.55 13.97 8.04
N SER A 70 5.12 14.98 7.38
CA SER A 70 4.89 15.26 5.95
C SER A 70 5.45 14.17 5.03
N ASN A 71 6.55 13.51 5.41
CA ASN A 71 7.11 12.39 4.67
C ASN A 71 6.24 11.16 4.85
N LEU A 72 5.89 10.83 6.11
CA LEU A 72 4.98 9.72 6.41
C LEU A 72 3.64 9.88 5.69
N SER A 73 3.06 11.08 5.67
CA SER A 73 1.80 11.31 4.97
C SER A 73 1.88 10.96 3.48
N ARG A 74 2.98 11.33 2.80
CA ARG A 74 3.20 11.01 1.38
C ARG A 74 3.36 9.51 1.18
N THR A 75 4.22 8.86 1.97
CA THR A 75 4.42 7.41 1.94
C THR A 75 3.12 6.65 2.18
N LEU A 76 2.37 7.02 3.22
CA LEU A 76 1.10 6.39 3.57
C LEU A 76 0.04 6.56 2.48
N LYS A 77 -0.02 7.71 1.82
CA LYS A 77 -0.91 7.91 0.65
C LYS A 77 -0.54 6.96 -0.50
N THR A 78 0.75 6.81 -0.79
CA THR A 78 1.21 5.86 -1.81
C THR A 78 0.84 4.42 -1.45
N LEU A 79 1.16 3.98 -0.22
CA LEU A 79 0.84 2.64 0.26
C LEU A 79 -0.68 2.38 0.28
N ALA A 80 -1.48 3.40 0.62
CA ALA A 80 -2.93 3.31 0.57
C ALA A 80 -3.48 3.23 -0.85
N GLY A 81 -2.86 3.91 -1.81
CA GLY A 81 -3.20 3.77 -3.23
C GLY A 81 -3.04 2.35 -3.76
N TYR A 82 -2.11 1.57 -3.20
CA TYR A 82 -1.93 0.15 -3.49
C TYR A 82 -2.72 -0.78 -2.55
N GLY A 83 -3.42 -0.24 -1.55
CA GLY A 83 -4.19 -1.02 -0.58
C GLY A 83 -3.36 -1.73 0.49
N PHE A 84 -2.07 -1.40 0.64
CA PHE A 84 -1.22 -1.93 1.71
C PHE A 84 -1.54 -1.30 3.08
N VAL A 85 -2.08 -0.09 3.06
CA VAL A 85 -2.53 0.65 4.25
C VAL A 85 -3.94 1.17 4.01
N GLU A 86 -4.77 1.15 5.03
CA GLU A 86 -6.01 1.93 5.08
C GLU A 86 -5.79 3.18 5.94
N LEU A 87 -6.31 4.32 5.49
CA LEU A 87 -6.24 5.58 6.23
C LEU A 87 -7.61 5.94 6.76
N ASN A 88 -7.89 5.53 8.00
CA ASN A 88 -9.14 5.83 8.68
C ASN A 88 -9.11 7.28 9.14
N ARG A 89 -10.09 8.05 8.69
CA ARG A 89 -10.24 9.46 9.06
C ARG A 89 -11.38 9.58 10.05
N GLU A 90 -11.03 9.93 11.28
CA GLU A 90 -11.98 10.20 12.34
C GLU A 90 -11.73 11.63 12.83
N ASN A 91 -12.74 12.48 12.69
CA ASN A 91 -12.64 13.92 12.94
C ASN A 91 -11.49 14.58 12.15
N LYS A 92 -10.48 15.12 12.86
CA LYS A 92 -9.29 15.76 12.31
C LYS A 92 -8.04 14.88 12.37
N THR A 93 -8.20 13.61 12.74
CA THR A 93 -7.10 12.66 12.93
C THR A 93 -7.11 11.61 11.83
N VAL A 94 -5.90 11.22 11.38
CA VAL A 94 -5.71 10.13 10.43
C VAL A 94 -5.03 8.98 11.15
N ARG A 95 -5.72 7.85 11.22
CA ARG A 95 -5.27 6.61 11.83
C ARG A 95 -4.90 5.61 10.72
N PRO A 96 -3.61 5.30 10.53
CA PRO A 96 -3.18 4.32 9.54
C PRO A 96 -3.35 2.90 10.07
N VAL A 97 -3.83 1.99 9.21
CA VAL A 97 -3.99 0.57 9.51
C VAL A 97 -3.30 -0.25 8.42
N ALA A 98 -2.31 -1.06 8.78
CA ALA A 98 -1.65 -1.96 7.84
C ALA A 98 -2.61 -3.09 7.43
N LYS A 99 -2.72 -3.33 6.12
CA LYS A 99 -3.54 -4.41 5.54
C LYS A 99 -2.72 -5.60 5.08
N ALA A 100 -1.43 -5.39 4.84
CA ALA A 100 -0.48 -6.43 4.49
C ALA A 100 0.91 -6.06 5.02
N THR A 101 1.64 -7.06 5.51
CA THR A 101 3.05 -6.96 5.92
C THR A 101 3.94 -7.97 5.21
N GLU A 102 3.34 -8.98 4.56
CA GLU A 102 4.02 -9.99 3.77
C GLU A 102 3.65 -9.86 2.29
N PHE A 103 4.63 -10.08 1.42
CA PHE A 103 4.50 -9.86 -0.02
C PHE A 103 5.21 -10.98 -0.78
N GLU A 104 4.51 -11.56 -1.74
CA GLU A 104 5.09 -12.44 -2.75
C GLU A 104 5.19 -11.66 -4.07
N ILE A 105 6.43 -11.51 -4.57
CA ILE A 105 6.69 -10.77 -5.81
C ILE A 105 6.96 -11.80 -6.91
N LEU A 106 6.07 -11.83 -7.90
CA LEU A 106 6.23 -12.64 -9.10
C LEU A 106 6.79 -11.76 -10.23
N ALA A 107 7.98 -12.11 -10.71
CA ALA A 107 8.58 -11.52 -11.90
C ALA A 107 8.51 -12.54 -13.05
N ALA A 108 8.14 -12.06 -14.24
CA ALA A 108 8.05 -12.84 -15.47
C ALA A 108 8.81 -12.12 -16.58
#